data_AF-A0A812PFH0-F1
#
_entry.id   AF-A0A812PFH0-F1
#
_cell.length_a   1.000
_cell.length_b   1.000
_cell.length_c   1.000
_cell.angle_alpha   90.00
_cell.angle_beta   90.00
_cell.angle_gamma   90.00
#
_symmetry.space_group_name_H-M   'P 1'
#
loop_
_entity.id
_entity.type
_entity.pdbx_description
1 polymer ?
#
loop_
_entity_poly.entity_id
_entity_poly.type
_entity_poly.pdbx_seq_one_letter_code
_entity_poly.pdbx_strand_id
1 'polypeptide(L)'
;MLVFSGWRYMLGGWAIGAGLAVSLVMLEVLPLSQPLEFRVVGFPGTHNTGFWVTIGGFFSAACGLMAFPYLPSFHSDVSFIDSACIHQTDPVLMRQGIQNIGGFLEAAAELRVLWSEPLLTRLWCCFELAAYRKVNPTGRISIVPIFREIVVCQLFVLL
;
A
#
# COMPACT_ATOMS: atom_id res chain seq x y z
N MET A 1 -3.96 1.07 2.95
CA MET A 1 -3.22 0.10 3.80
C MET A 1 -2.75 -1.16 3.07
N LEU A 2 -3.62 -1.86 2.32
CA LEU A 2 -3.21 -3.09 1.60
C LEU A 2 -2.08 -2.83 0.59
N VAL A 3 -2.16 -1.71 -0.14
CA VAL A 3 -1.08 -1.26 -1.05
C VAL A 3 0.17 -0.86 -0.28
N PHE A 4 0.03 -0.16 0.86
CA PHE A 4 1.17 0.26 1.68
C PHE A 4 1.98 -0.91 2.28
N SER A 5 1.31 -1.99 2.67
CA SER A 5 1.99 -3.18 3.21
C SER A 5 2.42 -4.14 2.09
N GLY A 6 1.58 -4.27 1.06
CA GLY A 6 1.78 -5.18 -0.07
C GLY A 6 2.63 -4.63 -1.23
N TRP A 7 3.08 -3.37 -1.20
CA TRP A 7 3.79 -2.76 -2.35
C TRP A 7 5.04 -3.54 -2.78
N ARG A 8 5.77 -4.17 -1.85
CA ARG A 8 6.94 -5.00 -2.15
C ARG A 8 6.55 -6.25 -2.93
N TYR A 9 5.42 -6.86 -2.57
CA TYR A 9 4.89 -8.05 -3.22
C TYR A 9 4.23 -7.70 -4.56
N MET A 10 3.62 -6.53 -4.66
CA MET A 10 3.11 -5.97 -5.91
C MET A 10 4.24 -5.69 -6.91
N LEU A 11 5.33 -5.02 -6.47
CA LEU A 11 6.51 -4.79 -7.29
C LEU A 11 7.24 -6.08 -7.64
N GLY A 12 7.34 -7.01 -6.70
CA GLY A 12 7.91 -8.34 -6.95
C GLY A 12 7.10 -9.10 -8.00
N GLY A 13 5.76 -9.11 -7.86
CA GLY A 13 4.84 -9.68 -8.84
C GLY A 13 5.02 -9.05 -10.22
N TRP A 14 5.02 -7.72 -10.30
CA TRP A 14 5.26 -6.97 -11.54
C TRP A 14 6.62 -7.32 -12.17
N ALA A 15 7.70 -7.32 -11.40
CA ALA A 15 9.05 -7.62 -11.91
C ALA A 15 9.14 -9.05 -12.45
N ILE A 16 8.48 -10.01 -11.77
CA ILE A 16 8.40 -11.40 -12.22
C ILE A 16 7.60 -11.49 -13.53
N GLY A 17 6.42 -10.88 -13.60
CA GLY A 17 5.58 -10.93 -14.80
C GLY A 17 6.18 -10.20 -16.00
N ALA A 18 6.78 -9.02 -15.79
CA ALA A 18 7.49 -8.29 -16.82
C ALA A 18 8.74 -9.06 -17.28
N GLY A 19 9.53 -9.61 -16.36
CA GLY A 19 10.69 -10.43 -16.68
C GLY A 19 10.34 -11.71 -17.44
N LEU A 20 9.24 -12.37 -17.06
CA LEU A 20 8.72 -13.54 -17.76
C LEU A 20 8.23 -13.18 -19.17
N ALA A 21 7.49 -12.08 -19.32
CA ALA A 21 7.03 -11.60 -20.63
C ALA A 21 8.21 -11.24 -21.55
N VAL A 22 9.24 -10.56 -21.04
CA VAL A 22 10.48 -10.26 -21.79
C VAL A 22 11.19 -11.55 -22.19
N SER A 23 11.31 -12.52 -21.27
CA SER A 23 11.95 -13.81 -21.56
C SER A 23 11.22 -14.57 -22.67
N LEU A 24 9.88 -14.57 -22.65
CA LEU A 24 9.06 -15.23 -23.67
C LEU A 24 9.13 -14.53 -25.04
N VAL A 25 9.30 -13.21 -25.05
CA VAL A 25 9.56 -12.44 -26.29
C VAL A 25 10.95 -12.78 -26.85
N MET A 26 11.98 -12.89 -26.00
CA MET A 26 13.34 -13.29 -26.42
C MET A 26 13.40 -14.74 -26.94
N LEU A 27 12.49 -15.60 -26.48
CA LEU A 27 12.34 -16.98 -26.96
C LEU A 27 11.47 -17.08 -28.22
N GLU A 28 11.08 -15.96 -28.83
CA GLU A 28 10.22 -15.87 -30.02
C GLU A 28 8.84 -16.57 -29.88
N VAL A 29 8.44 -16.90 -28.65
CA VAL A 29 7.14 -17.52 -28.37
C VAL A 29 6.00 -16.50 -28.53
N LEU A 30 6.28 -15.23 -28.25
CA LEU A 30 5.32 -14.13 -28.35
C LEU A 30 5.73 -13.12 -29.44
N PRO A 31 4.77 -12.68 -30.29
CA PRO A 31 5.04 -11.73 -31.36
C PRO A 31 5.33 -10.34 -30.78
N LEU A 32 6.32 -9.66 -31.39
CA LEU A 32 6.65 -8.27 -31.10
C LEU A 32 5.52 -7.37 -31.63
N SER A 33 4.58 -7.00 -30.76
CA SER A 33 3.39 -6.23 -31.16
C SER A 33 3.55 -4.73 -30.84
N GLN A 34 3.75 -3.97 -31.91
CA GLN A 34 3.69 -2.50 -32.09
C GLN A 34 4.89 -1.63 -31.67
N PRO A 35 5.35 -0.72 -32.54
CA PRO A 35 6.31 0.33 -32.17
C PRO A 35 5.60 1.45 -31.41
N LEU A 36 6.07 1.76 -30.19
CA LEU A 36 5.60 2.90 -29.43
C LEU A 36 6.61 4.06 -29.61
N GLU A 37 6.18 5.14 -30.26
CA GLU A 37 7.00 6.34 -30.43
C GLU A 37 6.98 7.18 -29.14
N PHE A 38 7.96 6.98 -28.27
CA PHE A 38 8.18 7.86 -27.13
C PHE A 38 9.01 9.07 -27.55
N ARG A 39 8.35 10.21 -27.78
CA ARG A 39 9.05 11.49 -28.04
C ARG A 39 9.47 12.15 -26.73
N VAL A 40 10.49 11.61 -26.08
CA VAL A 40 11.16 12.29 -24.95
C VAL A 40 12.13 13.32 -25.52
N VAL A 41 12.08 14.54 -24.98
CA VAL A 41 12.83 15.72 -25.46
C VAL A 41 14.34 15.40 -25.54
N GLY A 42 14.85 15.13 -26.75
CA GLY A 42 16.28 15.01 -27.03
C GLY A 42 16.80 13.66 -27.55
N PHE A 43 16.02 12.58 -27.51
CA PHE A 43 16.45 11.27 -28.02
C PHE A 43 15.33 10.58 -28.82
N PRO A 44 15.39 10.57 -30.17
CA PRO A 44 14.51 9.74 -30.97
C PRO A 44 14.97 8.28 -30.88
N GLY A 45 14.31 7.48 -30.03
CA GLY A 45 14.51 6.04 -29.94
C GLY A 45 13.16 5.33 -29.99
N THR A 46 12.94 4.50 -31.00
CA THR A 46 11.77 3.61 -31.08
C THR A 46 12.07 2.35 -30.27
N HIS A 47 11.53 2.26 -29.06
CA HIS A 47 11.59 1.03 -28.29
C HIS A 47 10.29 0.23 -28.52
N ASN A 48 10.43 -0.95 -29.11
CA ASN A 48 9.32 -1.90 -29.25
C ASN A 48 9.07 -2.56 -27.89
N THR A 49 8.33 -1.89 -27.02
CA THR A 49 7.85 -2.51 -25.78
C THR A 49 6.63 -3.35 -26.12
N GLY A 50 6.76 -4.68 -26.09
CA GLY A 50 5.67 -5.57 -26.45
C GLY A 50 4.47 -5.37 -25.53
N PHE A 51 3.27 -5.18 -26.11
CA PHE A 51 1.97 -5.12 -25.41
C PHE A 51 1.80 -6.17 -24.29
N TRP A 52 2.36 -7.36 -24.51
CA TRP A 52 2.38 -8.48 -23.58
C TRP A 52 3.13 -8.21 -22.27
N VAL A 53 4.17 -7.36 -22.30
CA VAL A 53 4.93 -6.97 -21.11
C VAL A 53 4.08 -6.08 -20.21
N THR A 54 3.33 -5.14 -20.79
CA THR A 54 2.42 -4.25 -20.04
C THR A 54 1.28 -5.05 -19.42
N ILE A 55 0.63 -5.92 -20.19
CA ILE A 55 -0.48 -6.76 -19.70
C ILE A 55 0.01 -7.76 -18.66
N GLY A 56 1.09 -8.49 -18.95
CA GLY A 56 1.67 -9.48 -18.03
C GLY A 56 2.15 -8.84 -16.72
N GLY A 57 2.79 -7.68 -16.81
CA GLY A 57 3.17 -6.86 -15.64
C GLY A 57 1.96 -6.45 -14.81
N PHE A 58 0.87 -5.99 -15.44
CA PHE A 58 -0.34 -5.60 -14.74
C PHE A 58 -1.01 -6.76 -13.99
N PHE A 59 -1.24 -7.88 -14.68
CA PHE A 59 -1.88 -9.05 -14.08
C PHE A 59 -1.03 -9.68 -12.98
N SER A 60 0.28 -9.78 -13.18
CA SER A 60 1.20 -10.32 -12.16
C SER A 60 1.29 -9.42 -10.92
N ALA A 61 1.26 -8.10 -11.07
CA ALA A 61 1.20 -7.18 -9.94
C ALA A 61 -0.12 -7.30 -9.16
N ALA A 62 -1.26 -7.41 -9.86
CA ALA A 62 -2.56 -7.62 -9.25
C ALA A 62 -2.62 -8.95 -8.48
N CYS A 63 -2.12 -10.04 -9.08
CA CYS A 63 -1.98 -11.32 -8.42
C CYS A 63 -1.05 -11.25 -7.20
N GLY A 64 0.08 -10.53 -7.29
CA GLY A 64 0.99 -10.30 -6.17
C GLY A 64 0.32 -9.56 -5.00
N LEU A 65 -0.53 -8.57 -5.31
CA LEU A 65 -1.29 -7.83 -4.30
C LEU A 65 -2.40 -8.68 -3.64
N MET A 66 -3.05 -9.56 -4.40
CA MET A 66 -4.06 -10.47 -3.87
C MET A 66 -3.45 -11.65 -3.09
N ALA A 67 -2.25 -12.09 -3.47
CA ALA A 67 -1.51 -13.13 -2.77
C ALA A 67 -0.84 -12.61 -1.49
N PHE A 68 -0.51 -11.32 -1.43
CA PHE A 68 0.11 -10.68 -0.26
C PHE A 68 -0.51 -11.06 1.10
N PRO A 69 -1.85 -10.98 1.33
CA PRO A 69 -2.43 -11.33 2.62
C PRO A 69 -2.31 -12.82 2.99
N TYR A 70 -2.05 -13.70 2.01
CA TYR A 70 -1.89 -15.14 2.21
C TYR A 70 -0.42 -15.58 2.29
N LEU A 71 0.51 -14.71 1.90
CA LEU A 71 1.93 -14.99 2.01
C LEU A 71 2.38 -14.74 3.45
N PRO A 72 3.17 -15.65 4.05
CA PRO A 72 3.68 -15.47 5.41
C PRO A 72 4.59 -14.25 5.43
N SER A 73 4.07 -13.14 5.95
CA SER A 73 4.88 -11.95 6.16
C SER A 73 5.84 -12.24 7.32
N PHE A 74 7.15 -12.11 7.08
CA PHE A 74 8.19 -12.31 8.09
C PHE A 74 8.09 -11.33 9.27
N HIS A 75 7.26 -10.29 9.15
CA HIS A 75 6.91 -9.39 10.22
C HIS A 75 5.42 -9.53 10.56
N SER A 76 5.15 -9.93 11.81
CA SER A 76 3.84 -9.90 12.44
C SER A 76 3.44 -8.45 12.74
N ASP A 77 3.01 -7.73 11.71
CA ASP A 77 2.46 -6.38 11.85
C ASP A 77 1.00 -6.47 12.29
N VAL A 78 0.76 -6.87 13.55
CA VAL A 78 -0.58 -6.76 14.15
C VAL A 78 -0.84 -5.28 14.41
N SER A 79 -1.64 -4.68 13.55
CA SER A 79 -2.05 -3.27 13.66
C SER A 79 -3.48 -3.17 14.16
N PHE A 80 -3.69 -2.39 15.22
CA PHE A 80 -5.02 -1.98 15.65
C PHE A 80 -5.52 -0.84 14.75
N ILE A 81 -6.73 -1.00 14.21
CA ILE A 81 -7.40 0.03 13.42
C ILE A 81 -8.76 0.27 14.07
N ASP A 82 -8.99 1.48 14.55
CA ASP A 82 -10.22 1.90 15.23
C ASP A 82 -11.50 1.46 14.49
N SER A 83 -11.58 1.72 13.19
CA SER A 83 -12.75 1.41 12.35
C SER A 83 -12.98 -0.07 12.12
N ALA A 84 -11.94 -0.91 12.22
CA ALA A 84 -12.04 -2.36 12.02
C ALA A 84 -12.19 -3.12 13.34
N CYS A 85 -11.58 -2.63 14.42
CA CYS A 85 -11.57 -3.28 15.72
C CYS A 85 -12.72 -2.83 16.63
N ILE A 86 -13.30 -1.64 16.40
CA ILE A 86 -14.43 -1.11 17.16
C ILE A 86 -15.69 -1.29 16.33
N HIS A 87 -16.67 -1.94 16.93
CA HIS A 87 -17.95 -2.18 16.30
C HIS A 87 -18.70 -0.86 16.07
N GLN A 88 -19.05 -0.55 14.82
CA GLN A 88 -19.62 0.75 14.41
C GLN A 88 -21.16 0.80 14.48
N THR A 89 -21.83 -0.34 14.60
CA THR A 89 -23.31 -0.42 14.47
C THR A 89 -24.02 -0.55 15.82
N ASP A 90 -23.57 -1.47 16.67
CA ASP A 90 -24.06 -1.62 18.04
C ASP A 90 -23.45 -0.55 18.98
N PRO A 91 -24.28 0.36 19.54
CA PRO A 91 -23.80 1.45 20.40
C PRO A 91 -23.28 0.98 21.77
N VAL A 92 -23.61 -0.25 22.21
CA VAL A 92 -23.09 -0.84 23.46
C VAL A 92 -21.67 -1.34 23.22
N LEU A 93 -21.47 -2.13 22.17
CA LEU A 93 -20.15 -2.66 21.79
C LEU A 93 -19.20 -1.53 21.37
N MET A 94 -19.70 -0.50 20.69
CA MET A 94 -18.91 0.69 20.35
C MET A 94 -18.35 1.37 21.61
N ARG A 95 -19.20 1.59 22.63
CA ARG A 95 -18.79 2.21 23.90
C ARG A 95 -17.76 1.36 24.64
N GLN A 96 -17.97 0.05 24.70
CA GLN A 96 -17.00 -0.88 25.29
C GLN A 96 -15.67 -0.85 24.53
N GLY A 97 -15.71 -0.85 23.19
CA GLY A 97 -14.52 -0.71 22.35
C GLY A 97 -13.74 0.56 22.64
N ILE A 98 -14.43 1.71 22.69
CA ILE A 98 -13.84 3.02 23.00
C ILE A 98 -13.17 3.04 24.39
N GLN A 99 -13.82 2.46 25.39
CA GLN A 99 -13.26 2.40 26.75
C GLN A 99 -11.96 1.58 26.82
N ASN A 100 -11.82 0.58 25.96
CA ASN A 100 -10.66 -0.31 25.92
C ASN A 100 -9.49 0.23 25.06
N ILE A 101 -9.67 1.33 24.31
CA ILE A 101 -8.62 1.90 23.45
C ILE A 101 -7.36 2.23 24.23
N GLY A 102 -7.49 2.71 25.48
CA GLY A 102 -6.33 3.06 26.30
C GLY A 102 -5.35 1.90 26.47
N GLY A 103 -5.85 0.67 26.65
CA GLY A 103 -5.01 -0.52 26.78
C GLY A 103 -4.31 -0.90 25.47
N PHE A 104 -4.97 -0.71 24.33
CA PHE A 104 -4.33 -0.90 23.03
C PHE A 104 -3.24 0.14 22.76
N LEU A 105 -3.49 1.41 23.13
CA LEU A 105 -2.49 2.47 23.00
C LEU A 105 -1.29 2.25 23.90
N GLU A 106 -1.48 1.68 25.08
CA GLU A 106 -0.40 1.30 26.00
C GLU A 106 0.46 0.15 25.44
N ALA A 107 -0.18 -0.89 24.92
CA ALA A 107 0.50 -2.06 24.35
C ALA A 107 1.14 -1.80 22.98
N ALA A 108 0.75 -0.74 22.27
CA ALA A 108 1.26 -0.43 20.94
C ALA A 108 2.70 0.10 20.98
N ALA A 109 3.59 -0.49 20.17
CA ALA A 109 4.98 -0.04 20.05
C ALA A 109 5.14 1.28 19.27
N GLU A 110 4.19 1.58 18.38
CA GLU A 110 4.18 2.77 17.55
C GLU A 110 2.75 3.20 17.24
N LEU A 111 2.48 4.52 17.31
CA LEU A 111 1.27 5.12 16.78
C LEU A 111 1.55 5.65 15.36
N ARG A 112 0.84 5.12 14.36
CA ARG A 112 0.91 5.60 12.98
C ARG A 112 -0.33 6.42 12.64
N VAL A 113 -0.11 7.70 12.36
CA VAL A 113 -1.16 8.66 12.03
C VAL A 113 -1.13 8.91 10.52
N LEU A 114 -2.21 8.54 9.84
CA LEU A 114 -2.37 8.74 8.40
C LEU A 114 -2.78 10.19 8.13
N TRP A 115 -1.80 11.04 7.82
CA TRP A 115 -2.01 12.47 7.58
C TRP A 115 -2.98 12.70 6.42
N SER A 116 -3.99 13.52 6.68
CA SER A 116 -4.89 14.14 5.70
C SER A 116 -5.23 15.56 6.17
N GLU A 117 -5.65 16.44 5.27
CA GLU A 117 -6.04 17.82 5.59
C GLU A 117 -7.07 17.93 6.74
N PRO A 118 -8.11 17.08 6.83
CA PRO A 118 -9.05 17.10 7.97
C PRO A 118 -8.57 16.32 9.22
N LEU A 119 -7.33 15.84 9.28
CA LEU A 119 -6.88 15.02 10.41
C LEU A 119 -6.88 15.82 11.73
N LEU A 120 -6.40 17.06 11.70
CA LEU A 120 -6.34 17.92 12.89
C LEU A 120 -7.69 18.58 13.24
N THR A 121 -8.72 18.46 12.39
CA THR A 121 -10.05 18.98 12.68
C THR A 121 -10.92 17.97 13.44
N ARG A 122 -10.56 16.69 13.43
CA ARG A 122 -11.26 15.63 14.16
C ARG A 122 -10.73 15.54 15.59
N LEU A 123 -11.56 15.94 16.55
CA LEU A 123 -11.27 15.86 17.99
C LEU A 123 -10.76 14.48 18.42
N TRP A 124 -11.32 13.42 17.83
CA TRP A 124 -10.95 12.04 18.08
C TRP A 124 -9.46 11.75 17.81
N CYS A 125 -8.93 12.20 16.66
CA CYS A 125 -7.53 11.96 16.31
C CYS A 125 -6.58 12.70 17.26
N CYS A 126 -6.94 13.92 17.66
CA CYS A 126 -6.18 14.68 18.66
C CYS A 126 -6.21 13.99 20.04
N PHE A 127 -7.36 13.42 20.41
CA PHE A 127 -7.50 12.63 21.63
C PHE A 127 -6.59 11.39 21.62
N GLU A 128 -6.58 10.60 20.55
CA GLU A 128 -5.71 9.42 20.43
C GLU A 128 -4.23 9.78 20.48
N LEU A 129 -3.83 10.86 19.82
CA LEU A 129 -2.46 11.34 19.83
C LEU A 129 -2.01 11.76 21.24
N ALA A 130 -2.85 12.52 21.94
CA ALA A 130 -2.58 12.96 23.30
C ALA A 130 -2.60 11.78 24.29
N ALA A 131 -3.55 10.86 24.15
CA ALA A 131 -3.67 9.66 24.96
C ALA A 131 -2.44 8.76 24.79
N TYR A 132 -2.02 8.49 23.55
CA TYR A 132 -0.82 7.71 23.25
C TYR A 132 0.43 8.35 23.85
N ARG A 133 0.64 9.66 23.69
CA ARG A 133 1.82 10.33 24.28
C ARG A 133 1.81 10.27 25.81
N LYS A 134 0.63 10.27 26.43
CA LYS A 134 0.48 10.18 27.89
C LYS A 134 0.84 8.79 28.42
N VAL A 135 0.40 7.72 27.74
CA VAL A 135 0.69 6.33 28.17
C VAL A 135 2.07 5.84 27.69
N ASN A 136 2.55 6.38 26.56
CA ASN A 136 3.81 6.03 25.92
C ASN A 136 4.67 7.29 25.68
N PRO A 137 5.31 7.86 26.72
CA PRO A 137 6.06 9.11 26.62
C PRO A 137 7.25 9.03 25.65
N THR A 138 7.92 7.88 25.59
CA THR A 138 9.02 7.57 24.66
C THR A 138 8.57 6.83 23.40
N GLY A 139 7.27 6.55 23.27
CA GLY A 139 6.71 5.81 22.14
C GLY A 139 6.90 6.54 20.82
N ARG A 140 7.11 5.77 19.75
CA ARG A 140 7.27 6.33 18.40
C ARG A 140 5.91 6.80 17.88
N ILE A 141 5.87 8.01 17.33
CA ILE A 141 4.71 8.55 16.61
C ILE A 141 5.19 8.84 15.19
N SER A 142 4.60 8.16 14.20
CA SER A 142 4.91 8.37 12.79
C SER A 142 3.71 8.94 12.08
N ILE A 143 3.90 10.09 11.44
CA ILE A 143 2.89 10.75 10.62
C ILE A 143 3.20 10.42 9.16
N VAL A 144 2.27 9.73 8.48
CA VAL A 144 2.47 9.23 7.12
C VAL A 144 1.40 9.84 6.20
N PRO A 145 1.77 10.51 5.09
CA PRO A 145 0.79 11.09 4.18
C PRO A 145 0.00 10.01 3.41
N ILE A 146 -1.33 10.15 3.36
CA ILE A 146 -2.22 9.26 2.58
C ILE A 146 -1.91 9.31 1.08
N PHE A 147 -1.45 10.46 0.56
CA PHE A 147 -1.14 10.66 -0.86
C PHE A 147 -0.09 9.68 -1.41
N ARG A 148 0.72 9.05 -0.56
CA ARG A 148 1.72 8.07 -1.01
C ARG A 148 1.09 6.88 -1.72
N GLU A 149 -0.10 6.45 -1.30
CA GLU A 149 -0.82 5.34 -1.95
C GLU A 149 -1.31 5.71 -3.35
N ILE A 150 -1.76 6.96 -3.53
CA ILE A 150 -2.20 7.49 -4.83
C ILE A 150 -1.01 7.58 -5.78
N VAL A 151 0.14 8.06 -5.32
CA VAL A 151 1.35 8.18 -6.14
C VAL A 151 1.86 6.81 -6.60
N VAL A 152 1.84 5.78 -5.73
CA VAL A 152 2.25 4.42 -6.11
C VAL A 152 1.31 3.84 -7.16
N CYS A 153 -0.01 4.01 -7.00
CA CYS A 153 -0.98 3.60 -8.02
C CYS A 153 -0.81 4.38 -9.33
N GLN A 154 -0.60 5.69 -9.27
CA GLN A 154 -0.40 6.52 -10.47
C GLN A 154 0.89 6.17 -11.21
N LEU A 155 1.98 5.96 -10.47
CA LEU A 155 3.25 5.51 -11.04
C LEU A 155 3.10 4.16 -11.75
N PHE A 156 2.28 3.26 -11.20
CA PHE A 156 2.00 1.95 -11.80
C PHE A 156 1.10 2.01 -13.04
N VAL A 157 0.18 2.97 -13.12
CA VAL A 157 -0.68 3.17 -14.31
C VAL A 157 0.08 3.87 -15.44
N LEU A 158 1.09 4.68 -15.10
CA LEU A 158 1.88 5.47 -16.05
C LEU A 158 3.16 4.78 -16.56
N LEU A 159 3.63 3.72 -15.89
CA LEU A 159 4.76 2.86 -16.30
C LEU A 159 4.25 1.65 -17.08
#